data_AF-A0A1S0UGX5-F1
#
_entry.id   AF-A0A1S0UGX5-F1
#
_cell.length_a   1.000
_cell.length_b   1.000
_cell.length_c   1.000
_cell.angle_alpha   90.00
_cell.angle_beta   90.00
_cell.angle_gamma   90.00
#
_symmetry.space_group_name_H-M   'P 1'
#
loop_
_entity.id
_entity.type
_entity.pdbx_description
1 polymer ?
#
loop_
_entity_poly.entity_id
_entity_poly.type
_entity_poly.pdbx_seq_one_letter_code
_entity_poly.pdbx_strand_id
1 'polypeptide(L)'
;MRWFSVKHPWSIPQVALCLIMHAVYVNGKLKGRVCAYGDIDRDLYTDIIVQDHDRLKTYFQNENGEFSEAGQNINLGSSQIVSCAVGDFNGDSVPDILVSRKIPNGKKGYESTVYIFSYSAYKPVLLNATLLDELAVMDVNGDGISDVVGFRNNKSLFCQLGSAGGNFSSCEHFFSGFDNKHDIIPYERFLHSFVDINGDLSAEIIFGIKISNRLKMQAWRRRSNELWELDHELIADLPVESCPTNYFGAVLFADFDADGVVDIGLPCCADATCRKVVVINMWNHYIGAWQDFHITGLEGSDLVSKKDEGNVVFRVGDFSLDGYPDLIALVREKTQNPMILENVPCTDCISNASRRFELRTSPRLIQPADVSLGQIQLASFFDLKEDGTLDVLLEYKDVDQSMAVDFIRCEDKGDTTFLKVQVFSSSCDQFCGSTKTKIGTPPFHYLLFRKFNDNSNPRTSRAVYNKSASLFYYDL
;
A
#
# COMPACT_ATOMS: atom_id res chain seq x y z
N MET A 1 60.25 11.06 50.60
CA MET A 1 59.58 11.40 49.32
C MET A 1 58.28 10.59 49.24
N ARG A 2 57.30 10.99 48.42
CA ARG A 2 55.91 10.47 48.36
C ARG A 2 55.07 10.70 49.63
N TRP A 3 54.22 11.72 49.56
CA TRP A 3 52.90 11.70 50.22
C TRP A 3 51.95 10.80 49.41
N PHE A 4 50.91 10.27 50.04
CA PHE A 4 49.57 10.22 49.44
C PHE A 4 48.51 10.43 50.53
N SER A 5 47.45 11.17 50.20
CA SER A 5 46.40 11.56 51.14
C SER A 5 45.12 10.78 50.85
N VAL A 6 44.49 10.24 51.89
CA VAL A 6 43.13 9.71 51.79
C VAL A 6 42.14 10.85 51.94
N LYS A 7 41.32 11.09 50.92
CA LYS A 7 40.08 11.87 51.00
C LYS A 7 38.98 11.17 50.21
N HIS A 8 37.91 10.77 50.89
CA HIS A 8 36.63 10.51 50.23
C HIS A 8 36.06 11.83 49.71
N PRO A 9 35.27 11.75 48.62
CA PRO A 9 34.02 12.49 48.63
C PRO A 9 32.81 11.66 48.17
N TRP A 10 31.76 11.71 48.99
CA TRP A 10 30.36 11.94 48.61
C TRP A 10 29.93 11.55 47.18
N SER A 11 29.24 10.41 47.05
CA SER A 11 28.43 10.11 45.87
C SER A 11 27.14 10.94 45.89
N ILE A 12 26.94 11.75 44.85
CA ILE A 12 25.65 12.42 44.58
C ILE A 12 24.74 11.39 43.90
N PRO A 13 23.52 11.11 44.40
CA PRO A 13 22.57 10.31 43.66
C PRO A 13 22.09 11.11 42.44
N GLN A 14 22.39 10.61 41.23
CA GLN A 14 21.69 11.10 40.04
C GLN A 14 20.22 10.73 40.18
N VAL A 15 19.37 11.72 40.43
CA VAL A 15 17.93 11.58 40.21
C VAL A 15 17.74 11.43 38.70
N ALA A 16 17.63 10.19 38.25
CA ALA A 16 17.18 9.89 36.90
C ALA A 16 15.76 10.44 36.77
N LEU A 17 15.62 11.61 36.14
CA LEU A 17 14.34 12.25 35.90
C LEU A 17 13.61 11.43 34.83
N CYS A 18 12.92 10.38 35.27
CA CYS A 18 12.04 9.58 34.43
C CYS A 18 10.91 10.51 33.95
N LEU A 19 11.10 11.08 32.76
CA LEU A 19 10.05 11.73 32.01
C LEU A 19 9.08 10.65 31.57
N ILE A 20 8.12 10.35 32.44
CA ILE A 20 6.91 9.60 32.08
C ILE A 20 6.14 10.48 31.10
N MET A 21 6.49 10.38 29.82
CA MET A 21 5.57 10.75 28.75
C MET A 21 4.34 9.89 28.98
N HIS A 22 3.26 10.54 29.41
CA HIS A 22 1.97 9.89 29.51
C HIS A 22 1.55 9.63 28.06
N ALA A 23 1.56 8.35 27.65
CA ALA A 23 0.99 7.96 26.37
C ALA A 23 -0.46 8.46 26.34
N VAL A 24 -0.75 9.41 25.45
CA VAL A 24 -2.10 9.92 25.28
C VAL A 24 -2.80 8.94 24.34
N TYR A 25 -3.28 7.84 24.93
CA TYR A 25 -4.18 6.89 24.29
C TYR A 25 -5.36 7.66 23.69
N VAL A 26 -5.58 7.48 22.38
CA VAL A 26 -6.66 8.16 21.68
C VAL A 26 -7.97 7.42 21.98
N ASN A 27 -8.58 7.76 23.11
CA ASN A 27 -9.93 7.33 23.47
C ASN A 27 -10.97 8.00 22.54
N GLY A 28 -11.03 7.55 21.29
CA GLY A 28 -11.93 8.02 20.24
C GLY A 28 -11.29 7.95 18.84
N LYS A 29 -12.03 8.45 17.85
CA LYS A 29 -11.61 8.55 16.45
C LYS A 29 -10.33 9.39 16.25
N LEU A 30 -9.42 8.91 15.40
CA LEU A 30 -8.23 9.67 14.98
C LEU A 30 -8.69 10.85 14.12
N LYS A 31 -8.08 12.04 14.28
CA LYS A 31 -8.45 13.23 13.51
C LYS A 31 -7.57 13.39 12.28
N GLY A 32 -8.19 13.58 11.11
CA GLY A 32 -7.52 13.75 9.83
C GLY A 32 -7.81 12.64 8.83
N ARG A 33 -6.85 12.40 7.94
CA ARG A 33 -6.88 11.36 6.88
C ARG A 33 -5.66 10.46 6.96
N VAL A 34 -5.78 9.19 6.59
CA VAL A 34 -4.61 8.29 6.53
C VAL A 34 -3.66 8.78 5.45
N CYS A 35 -2.43 9.13 5.83
CA CYS A 35 -1.38 9.42 4.87
C CYS A 35 -0.63 8.16 4.45
N ALA A 36 -0.22 7.32 5.41
CA ALA A 36 0.39 6.00 5.20
C ALA A 36 0.22 5.13 6.46
N TYR A 37 0.73 3.90 6.39
CA TYR A 37 0.65 2.84 7.39
C TYR A 37 1.90 1.95 7.29
N GLY A 38 2.18 1.22 8.37
CA GLY A 38 3.29 0.26 8.48
C GLY A 38 3.86 0.29 9.89
N ASP A 39 4.60 -0.74 10.29
CA ASP A 39 5.35 -0.78 11.55
C ASP A 39 6.42 0.33 11.56
N ILE A 40 6.20 1.43 12.32
CA ILE A 40 7.06 2.63 12.33
C ILE A 40 8.11 2.58 13.46
N ASP A 41 7.77 2.04 14.63
CA ASP A 41 8.70 1.98 15.77
C ASP A 41 9.50 0.65 15.88
N ARG A 42 9.00 -0.41 15.21
CA ARG A 42 9.51 -1.80 15.16
C ARG A 42 9.15 -2.64 16.37
N ASP A 43 7.89 -2.57 16.79
CA ASP A 43 7.25 -3.50 17.72
C ASP A 43 6.45 -4.63 17.03
N LEU A 44 6.32 -4.56 15.69
CA LEU A 44 5.63 -5.45 14.74
C LEU A 44 4.15 -5.16 14.46
N TYR A 45 3.49 -4.24 15.18
CA TYR A 45 2.11 -3.86 14.86
C TYR A 45 2.04 -2.77 13.78
N THR A 46 1.04 -2.80 12.89
CA THR A 46 0.89 -1.75 11.85
C THR A 46 0.48 -0.40 12.45
N ASP A 47 1.39 0.56 12.49
CA ASP A 47 1.12 1.94 12.88
C ASP A 47 0.45 2.74 11.75
N ILE A 48 -0.09 3.92 12.10
CA ILE A 48 -0.78 4.80 11.15
C ILE A 48 -0.23 6.23 11.21
N ILE A 49 0.17 6.75 10.04
CA ILE A 49 0.52 8.15 9.84
C ILE A 49 -0.71 8.90 9.32
N VAL A 50 -1.23 9.86 10.08
CA VAL A 50 -2.45 10.62 9.75
C VAL A 50 -2.11 12.07 9.41
N GLN A 51 -2.66 12.60 8.30
CA GLN A 51 -2.63 14.03 7.99
C GLN A 51 -3.74 14.77 8.77
N ASP A 52 -3.33 15.55 9.77
CA ASP A 52 -4.17 16.49 10.53
C ASP A 52 -3.80 17.92 10.12
N HIS A 53 -4.66 18.54 9.30
CA HIS A 53 -4.46 19.86 8.69
C HIS A 53 -3.11 20.00 7.95
N ASP A 54 -2.17 20.78 8.49
CA ASP A 54 -0.84 21.07 7.95
C ASP A 54 0.25 20.13 8.48
N ARG A 55 -0.11 19.07 9.22
CA ARG A 55 0.82 18.13 9.82
C ARG A 55 0.53 16.69 9.42
N LEU A 56 1.60 15.90 9.33
CA LEU A 56 1.51 14.45 9.52
C LEU A 56 1.82 14.15 10.99
N LYS A 57 1.04 13.25 11.59
CA LYS A 57 1.23 12.73 12.95
C LYS A 57 1.33 11.21 12.87
N THR A 58 2.26 10.61 13.59
CA THR A 58 2.33 9.15 13.74
C THR A 58 1.55 8.71 14.97
N TYR A 59 0.72 7.68 14.81
CA TYR A 59 0.00 7.01 15.89
C TYR A 59 0.46 5.56 15.96
N PHE A 60 1.04 5.17 17.09
CA PHE A 60 1.49 3.79 17.31
C PHE A 60 0.33 2.91 17.74
N GLN A 61 0.24 1.68 17.20
CA GLN A 61 -0.70 0.65 17.61
C GLN A 61 -0.22 -0.03 18.92
N ASN A 62 -1.03 -0.93 19.49
CA ASN A 62 -0.61 -1.88 20.51
C ASN A 62 -1.31 -3.25 20.30
N GLU A 63 -0.91 -4.26 21.09
CA GLU A 63 -1.49 -5.62 21.14
C GLU A 63 -3.02 -5.68 21.35
N ASN A 64 -3.68 -4.57 21.70
CA ASN A 64 -5.12 -4.45 21.93
C ASN A 64 -5.86 -3.69 20.81
N GLY A 65 -5.16 -3.22 19.76
CA GLY A 65 -5.75 -2.44 18.66
C GLY A 65 -6.15 -1.02 19.07
N GLU A 66 -5.44 -0.46 20.06
CA GLU A 66 -5.53 0.93 20.51
C GLU A 66 -4.40 1.77 19.93
N PHE A 67 -4.68 3.05 19.63
CA PHE A 67 -3.69 3.96 19.06
C PHE A 67 -3.26 5.05 20.05
N SER A 68 -1.98 5.41 20.05
CA SER A 68 -1.41 6.51 20.86
C SER A 68 -0.55 7.47 20.03
N GLU A 69 -0.66 8.79 20.26
CA GLU A 69 0.09 9.78 19.45
C GLU A 69 1.59 9.75 19.82
N ALA A 70 2.45 9.36 18.87
CA ALA A 70 3.89 9.18 19.06
C ALA A 70 4.67 10.47 19.37
N GLY A 71 4.02 11.63 19.34
CA GLY A 71 4.63 12.97 19.44
C GLY A 71 5.45 13.39 18.21
N GLN A 72 5.93 12.43 17.42
CA GLN A 72 6.56 12.65 16.13
C GLN A 72 5.58 13.29 15.15
N ASN A 73 6.00 14.38 14.50
CA ASN A 73 5.18 15.06 13.49
C ASN A 73 6.03 15.74 12.41
N ILE A 74 5.51 15.74 11.18
CA ILE A 74 6.08 16.46 10.03
C ILE A 74 5.19 17.66 9.76
N ASN A 75 5.76 18.87 9.71
CA ASN A 75 5.05 20.07 9.27
C ASN A 75 5.14 20.19 7.73
N LEU A 76 3.98 20.18 7.07
CA LEU A 76 3.82 20.26 5.61
C LEU A 76 3.74 21.72 5.10
N GLY A 77 3.72 22.71 5.98
CA GLY A 77 3.64 24.15 5.67
C GLY A 77 2.35 24.59 4.95
N SER A 78 1.36 23.70 4.83
CA SER A 78 0.12 23.90 4.07
C SER A 78 -0.82 22.73 4.32
N SER A 79 -2.12 23.02 4.41
CA SER A 79 -3.19 22.04 4.63
C SER A 79 -3.69 21.35 3.36
N GLN A 80 -2.95 21.44 2.25
CA GLN A 80 -3.24 20.66 1.05
C GLN A 80 -3.03 19.18 1.31
N ILE A 81 -3.99 18.35 0.89
CA ILE A 81 -3.93 16.89 0.99
C ILE A 81 -2.67 16.37 0.29
N VAL A 82 -1.96 15.48 0.96
CA VAL A 82 -0.78 14.78 0.43
C VAL A 82 -1.02 13.27 0.38
N SER A 83 -0.27 12.60 -0.49
CA SER A 83 -0.09 11.15 -0.43
C SER A 83 1.22 10.84 0.27
N CYS A 84 1.28 9.72 1.00
CA CYS A 84 2.51 9.26 1.62
C CYS A 84 2.75 7.78 1.30
N ALA A 85 4.02 7.39 1.32
CA ALA A 85 4.47 6.01 1.34
C ALA A 85 5.59 5.87 2.38
N VAL A 86 5.74 4.68 2.97
CA VAL A 86 6.78 4.34 3.95
C VAL A 86 7.82 3.47 3.27
N GLY A 87 9.07 3.59 3.71
CA GLY A 87 10.18 2.74 3.30
C GLY A 87 11.43 3.08 4.13
N ASP A 88 12.51 2.35 3.94
CA ASP A 88 13.84 2.69 4.44
C ASP A 88 14.65 3.33 3.29
N PHE A 89 14.72 4.67 3.20
CA PHE A 89 15.42 5.37 2.11
C PHE A 89 16.91 5.61 2.41
N ASN A 90 17.39 5.21 3.59
CA ASN A 90 18.75 5.47 4.05
C ASN A 90 19.54 4.22 4.48
N GLY A 91 18.93 3.02 4.42
CA GLY A 91 19.52 1.73 4.79
C GLY A 91 19.78 1.54 6.30
N ASP A 92 19.24 2.39 7.18
CA ASP A 92 19.46 2.33 8.63
C ASP A 92 18.44 1.45 9.38
N SER A 93 17.52 0.81 8.62
CA SER A 93 16.45 -0.04 9.11
C SER A 93 15.39 0.68 9.95
N VAL A 94 15.24 2.02 9.82
CA VAL A 94 14.15 2.80 10.42
C VAL A 94 13.20 3.34 9.33
N PRO A 95 11.87 3.31 9.57
CA PRO A 95 10.86 3.88 8.66
C PRO A 95 10.94 5.40 8.41
N ASP A 96 11.35 5.71 7.19
CA ASP A 96 11.27 7.02 6.55
C ASP A 96 9.92 7.20 5.83
N ILE A 97 9.58 8.45 5.46
CA ILE A 97 8.30 8.79 4.82
C ILE A 97 8.51 9.58 3.53
N LEU A 98 8.17 8.99 2.38
CA LEU A 98 7.98 9.74 1.14
C LEU A 98 6.66 10.50 1.22
N VAL A 99 6.67 11.81 0.95
CA VAL A 99 5.46 12.66 0.86
C VAL A 99 5.36 13.27 -0.53
N SER A 100 4.21 13.06 -1.19
CA SER A 100 3.88 13.58 -2.52
C SER A 100 2.75 14.60 -2.46
N ARG A 101 3.00 15.83 -2.96
CA ARG A 101 2.03 16.93 -3.00
C ARG A 101 1.67 17.32 -4.43
N LYS A 102 0.37 17.44 -4.72
CA LYS A 102 -0.15 18.00 -5.97
C LYS A 102 0.17 19.51 -6.04
N ILE A 103 0.70 19.98 -7.17
CA ILE A 103 1.19 21.36 -7.29
C ILE A 103 0.01 22.37 -7.21
N PRO A 104 0.16 23.50 -6.47
CA PRO A 104 -0.89 24.50 -6.33
C PRO A 104 -1.37 25.16 -7.64
N ASN A 105 -2.49 25.88 -7.53
CA ASN A 105 -2.99 26.84 -8.53
C ASN A 105 -3.30 26.23 -9.91
N GLY A 106 -3.73 24.97 -9.95
CA GLY A 106 -4.23 24.31 -11.16
C GLY A 106 -3.15 23.88 -12.16
N LYS A 107 -1.86 23.97 -11.79
CA LYS A 107 -0.79 23.32 -12.55
C LYS A 107 -0.97 21.79 -12.47
N LYS A 108 -0.71 21.07 -13.57
CA LYS A 108 -0.55 19.61 -13.51
C LYS A 108 0.75 19.25 -12.79
N GLY A 109 0.74 18.09 -12.14
CA GLY A 109 1.94 17.46 -11.60
C GLY A 109 2.11 17.56 -10.09
N TYR A 110 3.19 16.95 -9.63
CA TYR A 110 3.52 16.72 -8.22
C TYR A 110 4.94 17.19 -7.89
N GLU A 111 5.11 17.55 -6.62
CA GLU A 111 6.40 17.75 -5.95
C GLU A 111 6.50 16.71 -4.84
N SER A 112 7.67 16.07 -4.70
CA SER A 112 7.89 14.97 -3.74
C SER A 112 9.12 15.24 -2.87
N THR A 113 8.99 14.93 -1.58
CA THR A 113 10.03 15.09 -0.56
C THR A 113 10.08 13.82 0.28
N VAL A 114 11.26 13.23 0.43
CA VAL A 114 11.50 12.13 1.37
C VAL A 114 11.85 12.73 2.72
N TYR A 115 11.23 12.25 3.78
CA TYR A 115 11.48 12.66 5.16
C TYR A 115 12.23 11.53 5.86
N ILE A 116 13.53 11.72 6.06
CA ILE A 116 14.42 10.73 6.66
C ILE A 116 14.40 10.86 8.19
N PHE A 117 14.07 9.81 8.92
CA PHE A 117 14.06 9.80 10.37
C PHE A 117 15.48 9.73 10.92
N SER A 118 15.89 10.72 11.71
CA SER A 118 17.30 10.81 12.12
C SER A 118 17.46 11.61 13.41
N TYR A 119 17.85 10.93 14.49
CA TYR A 119 17.99 11.47 15.84
C TYR A 119 16.66 12.08 16.36
N SER A 120 15.61 11.26 16.45
CA SER A 120 14.25 11.60 16.90
C SER A 120 13.51 12.69 16.12
N ALA A 121 13.92 13.00 14.88
CA ALA A 121 13.23 13.96 14.02
C ALA A 121 13.34 13.58 12.53
N TYR A 122 12.27 13.82 11.79
CA TYR A 122 12.21 13.69 10.33
C TYR A 122 12.91 14.88 9.63
N LYS A 123 13.79 14.59 8.67
CA LYS A 123 14.58 15.58 7.91
C LYS A 123 14.22 15.54 6.42
N PRO A 124 13.80 16.66 5.80
CA PRO A 124 13.37 16.67 4.41
C PRO A 124 14.54 16.62 3.42
N VAL A 125 14.43 15.72 2.45
CA VAL A 125 15.29 15.58 1.26
C VAL A 125 14.41 15.77 0.03
N LEU A 126 14.64 16.86 -0.72
CA LEU A 126 13.81 17.21 -1.87
C LEU A 126 14.30 16.49 -3.12
N LEU A 127 13.39 15.80 -3.82
CA LEU A 127 13.69 15.09 -5.07
C LEU A 127 13.79 16.03 -6.30
N ASN A 128 13.53 17.33 -6.11
CA ASN A 128 13.79 18.43 -7.07
C ASN A 128 13.25 18.20 -8.50
N ALA A 129 12.10 17.51 -8.63
CA ALA A 129 11.46 17.21 -9.90
C ALA A 129 9.98 17.59 -9.91
N THR A 130 9.50 18.05 -11.06
CA THR A 130 8.08 18.20 -11.36
C THR A 130 7.58 16.90 -12.00
N LEU A 131 6.84 16.13 -11.22
CA LEU A 131 6.37 14.78 -11.54
C LEU A 131 4.98 14.84 -12.18
N LEU A 132 4.57 13.80 -12.90
CA LEU A 132 3.26 13.69 -13.52
C LEU A 132 2.17 13.38 -12.46
N ASP A 133 2.44 12.36 -11.66
CA ASP A 133 1.61 11.83 -10.58
C ASP A 133 2.51 11.46 -9.38
N GLU A 134 2.01 10.63 -8.46
CA GLU A 134 2.73 10.14 -7.27
C GLU A 134 3.82 9.10 -7.66
N LEU A 135 4.88 9.00 -6.86
CA LEU A 135 5.95 8.00 -7.08
C LEU A 135 5.62 6.66 -6.42
N ALA A 136 6.12 5.58 -7.01
CA ALA A 136 6.23 4.28 -6.36
C ALA A 136 7.58 4.18 -5.61
N VAL A 137 7.60 3.42 -4.52
CA VAL A 137 8.75 3.22 -3.61
C VAL A 137 9.17 1.77 -3.71
N MET A 138 10.34 1.46 -4.26
CA MET A 138 10.72 0.08 -4.62
C MET A 138 12.23 -0.14 -4.52
N ASP A 139 12.67 -1.40 -4.51
CA ASP A 139 14.09 -1.75 -4.57
C ASP A 139 14.49 -2.04 -6.04
N VAL A 140 14.96 -1.02 -6.76
CA VAL A 140 15.31 -1.11 -8.19
C VAL A 140 16.64 -1.84 -8.38
N ASN A 141 17.59 -1.64 -7.45
CA ASN A 141 18.98 -2.10 -7.58
C ASN A 141 19.30 -3.36 -6.75
N GLY A 142 18.44 -3.81 -5.85
CA GLY A 142 18.61 -4.98 -4.96
C GLY A 142 19.66 -4.82 -3.87
N ASP A 143 19.93 -3.61 -3.42
CA ASP A 143 20.79 -3.36 -2.25
C ASP A 143 20.01 -3.33 -0.91
N GLY A 144 18.67 -3.37 -0.99
CA GLY A 144 17.76 -3.37 0.16
C GLY A 144 17.33 -1.99 0.65
N ILE A 145 17.83 -0.92 0.04
CA ILE A 145 17.38 0.45 0.27
C ILE A 145 16.16 0.75 -0.60
N SER A 146 15.33 1.68 -0.15
CA SER A 146 14.16 2.16 -0.90
C SER A 146 14.59 3.18 -1.94
N ASP A 147 14.29 2.90 -3.20
CA ASP A 147 14.39 3.82 -4.32
C ASP A 147 13.01 4.43 -4.64
N VAL A 148 12.98 5.40 -5.56
CA VAL A 148 11.73 5.98 -6.06
C VAL A 148 11.66 6.03 -7.58
N VAL A 149 10.50 5.60 -8.12
CA VAL A 149 10.26 5.50 -9.57
C VAL A 149 8.91 6.10 -9.94
N GLY A 150 8.84 6.75 -11.10
CA GLY A 150 7.61 7.31 -11.65
C GLY A 150 7.88 8.04 -12.97
N PHE A 151 7.09 9.07 -13.27
CA PHE A 151 7.26 9.86 -14.49
C PHE A 151 7.29 11.36 -14.22
N ARG A 152 8.11 12.07 -15.00
CA ARG A 152 8.19 13.53 -15.01
C ARG A 152 7.02 14.13 -15.81
N ASN A 153 6.67 15.39 -15.57
CA ASN A 153 5.56 16.08 -16.26
C ASN A 153 5.73 16.19 -17.80
N ASN A 154 6.95 16.03 -18.31
CA ASN A 154 7.29 15.92 -19.74
C ASN A 154 7.20 14.47 -20.29
N LYS A 155 6.68 13.52 -19.50
CA LYS A 155 6.53 12.08 -19.79
C LYS A 155 7.80 11.22 -19.79
N SER A 156 8.99 11.77 -19.58
CA SER A 156 10.18 10.94 -19.39
C SER A 156 10.10 10.18 -18.07
N LEU A 157 10.82 9.06 -17.98
CA LEU A 157 10.98 8.33 -16.73
C LEU A 157 11.57 9.26 -15.64
N PHE A 158 11.24 8.94 -14.39
CA PHE A 158 11.91 9.42 -13.19
C PHE A 158 12.35 8.20 -12.39
N CYS A 159 13.62 8.11 -12.07
CA CYS A 159 14.18 7.03 -11.24
C CYS A 159 15.26 7.64 -10.36
N GLN A 160 15.17 7.48 -9.04
CA GLN A 160 16.25 7.84 -8.13
C GLN A 160 16.51 6.72 -7.14
N LEU A 161 17.75 6.23 -7.09
CA LEU A 161 18.19 5.29 -6.07
C LEU A 161 18.35 5.98 -4.72
N GLY A 162 17.99 5.31 -3.64
CA GLY A 162 18.37 5.69 -2.27
C GLY A 162 19.87 5.52 -2.01
N SER A 163 20.31 5.75 -0.78
CA SER A 163 21.69 5.42 -0.36
C SER A 163 21.89 5.49 1.15
N ALA A 164 22.90 4.78 1.66
CA ALA A 164 23.35 4.78 3.06
C ALA A 164 23.68 6.17 3.67
N GLY A 165 23.73 7.23 2.84
CA GLY A 165 23.92 8.62 3.28
C GLY A 165 22.65 9.48 3.26
N GLY A 166 21.48 8.92 2.95
CA GLY A 166 20.22 9.65 2.74
C GLY A 166 20.23 10.56 1.50
N ASN A 167 21.03 10.22 0.48
CA ASN A 167 21.12 10.96 -0.78
C ASN A 167 20.48 10.16 -1.91
N PHE A 168 20.00 10.87 -2.95
CA PHE A 168 19.36 10.27 -4.11
C PHE A 168 20.20 10.42 -5.40
N SER A 169 20.18 9.42 -6.28
CA SER A 169 20.96 9.44 -7.54
C SER A 169 20.22 8.81 -8.73
N SER A 170 20.45 9.33 -9.94
CA SER A 170 19.66 9.02 -11.15
C SER A 170 19.88 7.63 -11.74
N CYS A 171 18.81 6.82 -11.79
CA CYS A 171 18.80 5.45 -12.35
C CYS A 171 17.97 5.28 -13.64
N GLU A 172 17.54 6.36 -14.31
CA GLU A 172 16.72 6.23 -15.53
C GLU A 172 17.40 5.38 -16.62
N HIS A 173 18.75 5.41 -16.65
CA HIS A 173 19.57 4.65 -17.59
C HIS A 173 19.52 3.11 -17.41
N PHE A 174 19.01 2.60 -16.28
CA PHE A 174 18.80 1.16 -16.10
C PHE A 174 17.66 0.61 -16.99
N PHE A 175 16.72 1.46 -17.40
CA PHE A 175 15.50 1.09 -18.11
C PHE A 175 15.67 1.23 -19.64
N SER A 176 16.58 0.42 -20.17
CA SER A 176 16.99 0.50 -21.57
C SER A 176 15.81 0.34 -22.54
N GLY A 177 15.43 1.43 -23.22
CA GLY A 177 14.35 1.45 -24.21
C GLY A 177 13.21 2.45 -23.97
N PHE A 178 13.09 3.07 -22.79
CA PHE A 178 12.11 4.14 -22.57
C PHE A 178 12.42 5.39 -23.42
N ASP A 179 13.65 5.92 -23.34
CA ASP A 179 14.02 7.18 -24.00
C ASP A 179 13.94 7.14 -25.54
N ASN A 180 14.06 5.95 -26.13
CA ASN A 180 14.14 5.75 -27.58
C ASN A 180 12.77 5.71 -28.28
N LYS A 181 11.64 5.86 -27.55
CA LYS A 181 10.28 5.72 -28.12
C LYS A 181 9.39 6.90 -27.72
N HIS A 182 9.38 7.96 -28.53
CA HIS A 182 8.59 9.19 -28.31
C HIS A 182 7.06 8.97 -28.22
N ASP A 183 6.55 7.82 -28.66
CA ASP A 183 5.13 7.44 -28.59
C ASP A 183 4.73 6.78 -27.25
N ILE A 184 5.68 6.45 -26.36
CA ILE A 184 5.34 5.95 -25.03
C ILE A 184 4.85 7.13 -24.17
N ILE A 185 3.55 7.09 -23.84
CA ILE A 185 2.89 8.06 -22.97
C ILE A 185 2.50 7.33 -21.68
N PRO A 186 2.99 7.72 -20.50
CA PRO A 186 2.51 7.17 -19.22
C PRO A 186 1.00 7.37 -19.07
N TYR A 187 0.32 6.38 -18.49
CA TYR A 187 -1.11 6.49 -18.22
C TYR A 187 -1.30 7.28 -16.91
N GLU A 188 -1.79 8.53 -17.02
CA GLU A 188 -2.05 9.38 -15.85
C GLU A 188 -2.88 8.63 -14.80
N ARG A 189 -2.44 8.66 -13.54
CA ARG A 189 -3.00 7.94 -12.37
C ARG A 189 -2.83 6.42 -12.33
N PHE A 190 -2.05 5.79 -13.21
CA PHE A 190 -1.78 4.37 -13.05
C PHE A 190 -0.92 4.09 -11.81
N LEU A 191 -1.19 2.97 -11.13
CA LEU A 191 -0.42 2.54 -9.96
C LEU A 191 0.78 1.72 -10.42
N HIS A 192 1.94 2.38 -10.51
CA HIS A 192 3.19 1.70 -10.83
C HIS A 192 3.56 0.74 -9.68
N SER A 193 3.66 -0.54 -10.01
CA SER A 193 3.80 -1.62 -9.02
C SER A 193 5.09 -2.40 -9.23
N PHE A 194 5.59 -2.98 -8.16
CA PHE A 194 6.72 -3.91 -8.11
C PHE A 194 6.15 -5.26 -7.66
N VAL A 195 5.98 -6.19 -8.60
CA VAL A 195 5.21 -7.43 -8.40
C VAL A 195 5.81 -8.60 -9.16
N ASP A 196 6.12 -9.70 -8.46
CA ASP A 196 6.31 -11.04 -9.02
C ASP A 196 4.99 -11.54 -9.62
N ILE A 197 4.88 -11.48 -10.96
CA ILE A 197 3.71 -11.94 -11.73
C ILE A 197 3.97 -13.26 -12.48
N ASN A 198 5.11 -13.90 -12.23
CA ASN A 198 5.58 -15.06 -13.00
C ASN A 198 5.95 -16.28 -12.12
N GLY A 199 6.20 -16.05 -10.84
CA GLY A 199 6.50 -17.06 -9.82
C GLY A 199 8.00 -17.32 -9.57
N ASP A 200 8.92 -16.64 -10.26
CA ASP A 200 10.38 -16.87 -10.13
C ASP A 200 11.01 -16.23 -8.87
N LEU A 201 10.20 -15.57 -8.02
CA LEU A 201 10.61 -14.86 -6.81
C LEU A 201 11.43 -13.58 -7.05
N SER A 202 11.55 -13.14 -8.31
CA SER A 202 11.99 -11.80 -8.67
C SER A 202 10.77 -10.88 -8.87
N ALA A 203 10.99 -9.58 -8.74
CA ALA A 203 9.96 -8.57 -8.94
C ALA A 203 9.98 -8.05 -10.39
N GLU A 204 8.83 -7.97 -11.06
CA GLU A 204 8.65 -7.12 -12.24
C GLU A 204 8.26 -5.70 -11.83
N ILE A 205 8.71 -4.69 -12.59
CA ILE A 205 8.16 -3.33 -12.51
C ILE A 205 7.07 -3.17 -13.57
N ILE A 206 5.84 -2.90 -13.13
CA ILE A 206 4.66 -2.78 -14.01
C ILE A 206 4.35 -1.31 -14.29
N PHE A 207 4.64 -0.87 -15.52
CA PHE A 207 4.29 0.47 -15.99
C PHE A 207 3.01 0.46 -16.84
N GLY A 208 1.98 1.15 -16.35
CA GLY A 208 0.82 1.50 -17.18
C GLY A 208 1.15 2.66 -18.13
N ILE A 209 1.08 2.37 -19.42
CA ILE A 209 1.29 3.32 -20.50
C ILE A 209 0.05 3.38 -21.41
N LYS A 210 0.07 4.28 -22.39
CA LYS A 210 -1.06 4.60 -23.23
C LYS A 210 -0.71 4.52 -24.71
N ILE A 211 -1.04 3.40 -25.35
CA ILE A 211 -0.86 3.17 -26.80
C ILE A 211 -2.22 3.30 -27.48
N SER A 212 -2.29 4.01 -28.61
CA SER A 212 -3.53 4.21 -29.39
C SER A 212 -4.74 4.67 -28.54
N ASN A 213 -4.47 5.47 -27.50
CA ASN A 213 -5.43 5.95 -26.49
C ASN A 213 -6.04 4.88 -25.55
N ARG A 214 -5.62 3.60 -25.61
CA ARG A 214 -5.95 2.51 -24.66
C ARG A 214 -4.85 2.34 -23.61
N LEU A 215 -5.20 1.81 -22.44
CA LEU A 215 -4.22 1.37 -21.43
C LEU A 215 -3.47 0.12 -21.96
N LYS A 216 -2.15 0.13 -21.86
CA LYS A 216 -1.31 -1.08 -21.96
C LYS A 216 -0.44 -1.14 -20.70
N MET A 217 -0.35 -2.31 -20.08
CA MET A 217 0.63 -2.56 -19.02
C MET A 217 1.90 -3.15 -19.63
N GLN A 218 3.05 -2.72 -19.11
CA GLN A 218 4.37 -3.20 -19.50
C GLN A 218 5.05 -3.80 -18.28
N ALA A 219 5.33 -5.10 -18.32
CA ALA A 219 6.17 -5.76 -17.33
C ALA A 219 7.65 -5.56 -17.70
N TRP A 220 8.42 -4.97 -16.80
CA TRP A 220 9.87 -4.89 -16.92
C TRP A 220 10.49 -5.88 -15.94
N ARG A 221 11.24 -6.84 -16.48
CA ARG A 221 11.94 -7.87 -15.71
C ARG A 221 13.37 -7.42 -15.39
N ARG A 222 13.88 -7.87 -14.25
CA ARG A 222 15.24 -7.55 -13.80
C ARG A 222 16.28 -8.42 -14.49
N ARG A 223 17.42 -7.85 -14.89
CA ARG A 223 18.55 -8.59 -15.50
C ARG A 223 19.86 -8.48 -14.72
N SER A 224 20.05 -7.36 -14.02
CA SER A 224 21.12 -7.16 -13.05
C SER A 224 20.64 -6.14 -12.01
N ASN A 225 21.54 -5.64 -11.18
CA ASN A 225 21.29 -4.52 -10.27
C ASN A 225 21.20 -3.17 -11.00
N GLU A 226 21.56 -3.12 -12.28
CA GLU A 226 21.70 -1.90 -13.09
C GLU A 226 21.01 -2.01 -14.47
N LEU A 227 20.21 -3.06 -14.69
CA LEU A 227 19.56 -3.31 -15.98
C LEU A 227 18.18 -3.95 -15.81
N TRP A 228 17.19 -3.28 -16.36
CA TRP A 228 15.81 -3.73 -16.52
C TRP A 228 15.47 -3.85 -18.01
N GLU A 229 14.84 -4.97 -18.40
CA GLU A 229 14.37 -5.23 -19.76
C GLU A 229 12.84 -5.24 -19.81
N LEU A 230 12.27 -4.61 -20.82
CA LEU A 230 10.85 -4.78 -21.15
C LEU A 230 10.59 -6.21 -21.62
N ASP A 231 9.73 -6.94 -20.91
CA ASP A 231 9.17 -8.19 -21.39
C ASP A 231 7.84 -7.91 -22.14
N HIS A 232 7.66 -8.60 -23.26
CA HIS A 232 6.48 -8.49 -24.12
C HIS A 232 5.54 -9.70 -23.99
N GLU A 233 5.95 -10.75 -23.27
CA GLU A 233 5.24 -12.03 -23.17
C GLU A 233 4.59 -12.22 -21.79
N LEU A 234 5.11 -11.56 -20.73
CA LEU A 234 4.57 -11.64 -19.36
C LEU A 234 3.15 -11.05 -19.16
N ILE A 235 2.74 -10.08 -19.99
CA ILE A 235 1.38 -9.51 -20.00
C ILE A 235 0.93 -9.25 -21.44
N ALA A 236 -0.09 -9.95 -21.91
CA ALA A 236 -0.69 -9.69 -23.22
C ALA A 236 -1.58 -8.44 -23.22
N ASP A 237 -1.74 -7.79 -24.38
CA ASP A 237 -2.65 -6.65 -24.54
C ASP A 237 -4.10 -7.04 -24.22
N LEU A 238 -4.77 -6.25 -23.35
CA LEU A 238 -6.18 -6.47 -23.01
C LEU A 238 -7.05 -6.32 -24.27
N PRO A 239 -7.78 -7.38 -24.70
CA PRO A 239 -8.66 -7.35 -25.87
C PRO A 239 -9.65 -6.18 -25.82
N VAL A 240 -10.05 -5.66 -26.98
CA VAL A 240 -10.93 -4.49 -27.06
C VAL A 240 -12.33 -4.83 -26.54
N GLU A 241 -12.78 -6.04 -26.86
CA GLU A 241 -14.04 -6.67 -26.49
C GLU A 241 -14.23 -6.86 -24.97
N SER A 242 -13.18 -7.18 -24.21
CA SER A 242 -13.27 -7.36 -22.74
C SER A 242 -13.44 -6.04 -21.99
N CYS A 243 -13.02 -4.92 -22.58
CA CYS A 243 -13.38 -3.58 -22.09
C CYS A 243 -13.59 -2.56 -23.22
N PRO A 244 -14.79 -2.52 -23.83
CA PRO A 244 -15.08 -1.66 -24.99
C PRO A 244 -15.20 -0.18 -24.63
N THR A 245 -15.50 0.13 -23.38
CA THR A 245 -15.66 1.50 -22.85
C THR A 245 -14.33 2.25 -22.77
N ASN A 246 -13.20 1.52 -22.70
CA ASN A 246 -11.85 2.06 -22.55
C ASN A 246 -11.66 2.97 -21.30
N TYR A 247 -12.44 2.71 -20.25
CA TYR A 247 -12.30 3.33 -18.94
C TYR A 247 -11.96 2.28 -17.89
N PHE A 248 -10.98 2.57 -17.06
CA PHE A 248 -10.41 1.60 -16.12
C PHE A 248 -10.42 2.16 -14.68
N GLY A 249 -10.62 1.26 -13.72
CA GLY A 249 -10.35 1.52 -12.32
C GLY A 249 -8.85 1.43 -12.03
N ALA A 250 -8.48 1.62 -10.77
CA ALA A 250 -7.15 1.20 -10.32
C ALA A 250 -6.95 -0.30 -10.55
N VAL A 251 -5.73 -0.67 -10.94
CA VAL A 251 -5.30 -2.07 -11.08
C VAL A 251 -5.18 -2.73 -9.71
N LEU A 252 -5.55 -4.01 -9.64
CA LEU A 252 -5.48 -4.88 -8.48
C LEU A 252 -4.40 -5.95 -8.75
N PHE A 253 -3.65 -6.34 -7.73
CA PHE A 253 -2.62 -7.37 -7.82
C PHE A 253 -2.82 -8.35 -6.67
N ALA A 254 -3.41 -9.52 -6.96
CA ALA A 254 -3.57 -10.60 -5.99
C ALA A 254 -3.72 -11.95 -6.69
N ASP A 255 -3.34 -13.02 -5.99
CA ASP A 255 -3.55 -14.42 -6.35
C ASP A 255 -5.04 -14.76 -6.10
N PHE A 256 -5.88 -14.52 -7.10
CA PHE A 256 -7.34 -14.52 -6.96
C PHE A 256 -7.96 -15.91 -7.14
N ASP A 257 -7.23 -16.91 -7.65
CA ASP A 257 -7.65 -18.31 -7.68
C ASP A 257 -6.74 -19.31 -6.94
N ALA A 258 -5.85 -18.79 -6.08
CA ALA A 258 -5.04 -19.49 -5.08
C ALA A 258 -4.06 -20.52 -5.67
N ASP A 259 -3.44 -20.19 -6.81
CA ASP A 259 -2.47 -21.04 -7.53
C ASP A 259 -1.02 -20.87 -7.03
N GLY A 260 -0.71 -19.73 -6.41
CA GLY A 260 0.61 -19.37 -5.90
C GLY A 260 1.33 -18.22 -6.63
N VAL A 261 0.73 -17.62 -7.66
CA VAL A 261 1.23 -16.47 -8.44
C VAL A 261 0.26 -15.28 -8.34
N VAL A 262 0.75 -14.05 -8.53
CA VAL A 262 -0.10 -12.85 -8.47
C VAL A 262 -0.81 -12.61 -9.81
N ASP A 263 -2.15 -12.74 -9.85
CA ASP A 263 -2.95 -12.28 -10.99
C ASP A 263 -3.02 -10.75 -11.06
N ILE A 264 -3.33 -10.23 -12.26
CA ILE A 264 -3.57 -8.79 -12.46
C ILE A 264 -5.06 -8.55 -12.74
N GLY A 265 -5.76 -7.96 -11.76
CA GLY A 265 -7.17 -7.59 -11.88
C GLY A 265 -7.34 -6.16 -12.39
N LEU A 266 -8.03 -5.98 -13.51
CA LEU A 266 -8.25 -4.69 -14.15
C LEU A 266 -9.76 -4.38 -14.29
N PRO A 267 -10.36 -3.60 -13.37
CA PRO A 267 -11.77 -3.23 -13.40
C PRO A 267 -12.13 -2.40 -14.65
N CYS A 268 -13.03 -2.90 -15.48
CA CYS A 268 -13.59 -2.15 -16.62
C CYS A 268 -14.76 -1.28 -16.15
N CYS A 269 -14.59 0.05 -16.19
CA CYS A 269 -15.62 0.99 -15.83
C CYS A 269 -16.64 1.18 -16.97
N ALA A 270 -17.92 1.40 -16.63
CA ALA A 270 -18.93 1.80 -17.61
C ALA A 270 -18.64 3.18 -18.23
N ASP A 271 -18.06 4.10 -17.45
CA ASP A 271 -17.73 5.47 -17.88
C ASP A 271 -16.51 6.07 -17.15
N ALA A 272 -16.14 7.29 -17.53
CA ALA A 272 -14.99 8.05 -17.01
C ALA A 272 -15.08 8.48 -15.53
N THR A 273 -16.18 8.17 -14.83
CA THR A 273 -16.39 8.40 -13.40
C THR A 273 -16.24 7.13 -12.55
N CYS A 274 -16.14 5.96 -13.19
CA CYS A 274 -16.03 4.63 -12.58
C CYS A 274 -17.00 4.32 -11.43
N ARG A 275 -18.23 4.85 -11.49
CA ARG A 275 -19.29 4.49 -10.53
C ARG A 275 -19.93 3.14 -10.79
N LYS A 276 -19.67 2.52 -11.94
CA LYS A 276 -20.11 1.15 -12.26
C LYS A 276 -18.97 0.43 -12.93
N VAL A 277 -18.65 -0.75 -12.42
CA VAL A 277 -17.71 -1.69 -13.05
C VAL A 277 -18.55 -2.76 -13.72
N VAL A 278 -18.23 -3.06 -14.97
CA VAL A 278 -18.97 -4.02 -15.82
C VAL A 278 -18.43 -5.44 -15.62
N VAL A 279 -17.11 -5.55 -15.48
CA VAL A 279 -16.35 -6.79 -15.30
C VAL A 279 -14.98 -6.43 -14.71
N ILE A 280 -14.37 -7.34 -13.96
CA ILE A 280 -12.94 -7.28 -13.65
C ILE A 280 -12.25 -8.23 -14.63
N ASN A 281 -11.37 -7.69 -15.46
CA ASN A 281 -10.55 -8.50 -16.37
C ASN A 281 -9.40 -9.05 -15.53
N MET A 282 -9.24 -10.37 -15.46
CA MET A 282 -8.17 -11.02 -14.69
C MET A 282 -7.12 -11.58 -15.65
N TRP A 283 -5.85 -11.24 -15.47
CA TRP A 283 -4.73 -11.85 -16.19
C TRP A 283 -4.18 -13.01 -15.37
N ASN A 284 -4.39 -14.24 -15.84
CA ASN A 284 -3.73 -15.41 -15.28
C ASN A 284 -2.48 -15.76 -16.09
N HIS A 285 -1.33 -15.84 -15.42
CA HIS A 285 -0.03 -16.05 -16.04
C HIS A 285 0.08 -17.41 -16.75
N TYR A 286 -0.38 -18.49 -16.13
CA TYR A 286 -0.23 -19.86 -16.66
C TYR A 286 -1.09 -20.13 -17.91
N ILE A 287 -2.26 -19.51 -18.01
CA ILE A 287 -3.11 -19.59 -19.20
C ILE A 287 -2.62 -18.62 -20.29
N GLY A 288 -1.95 -17.52 -19.92
CA GLY A 288 -1.50 -16.47 -20.85
C GLY A 288 -2.67 -15.71 -21.48
N ALA A 289 -3.78 -15.57 -20.76
CA ALA A 289 -5.01 -14.96 -21.26
C ALA A 289 -5.72 -14.11 -20.21
N TRP A 290 -6.56 -13.19 -20.69
CA TRP A 290 -7.49 -12.43 -19.88
C TRP A 290 -8.81 -13.20 -19.70
N GLN A 291 -9.31 -13.29 -18.46
CA GLN A 291 -10.58 -13.91 -18.08
C GLN A 291 -11.54 -12.87 -17.50
N ASP A 292 -12.83 -13.01 -17.81
CA ASP A 292 -13.88 -12.09 -17.36
C ASP A 292 -14.46 -12.53 -16.00
N PHE A 293 -14.00 -11.90 -14.91
CA PHE A 293 -14.55 -12.10 -13.57
C PHE A 293 -15.72 -11.13 -13.37
N HIS A 294 -16.94 -11.67 -13.37
CA HIS A 294 -18.15 -10.90 -13.14
C HIS A 294 -18.35 -10.56 -11.65
N ILE A 295 -19.11 -9.49 -11.39
CA ILE A 295 -19.53 -9.08 -10.05
C ILE A 295 -21.06 -9.18 -9.98
N THR A 296 -21.58 -9.85 -8.96
CA THR A 296 -23.01 -10.09 -8.75
C THR A 296 -23.52 -9.43 -7.47
N GLY A 297 -24.79 -9.02 -7.45
CA GLY A 297 -25.44 -8.35 -6.32
C GLY A 297 -25.26 -6.82 -6.27
N LEU A 298 -24.44 -6.24 -7.16
CA LEU A 298 -24.29 -4.79 -7.31
C LEU A 298 -25.27 -4.17 -8.33
N GLU A 299 -26.24 -4.93 -8.84
CA GLU A 299 -27.11 -4.50 -9.94
C GLU A 299 -27.95 -3.28 -9.54
N GLY A 300 -27.81 -2.18 -10.27
CA GLY A 300 -28.49 -0.91 -10.00
C GLY A 300 -27.78 0.01 -8.99
N SER A 301 -26.80 -0.49 -8.23
CA SER A 301 -26.00 0.31 -7.30
C SER A 301 -25.04 1.28 -8.01
N ASP A 302 -24.62 2.35 -7.30
CA ASP A 302 -23.54 3.25 -7.69
C ASP A 302 -22.35 3.03 -6.74
N LEU A 303 -21.17 2.73 -7.28
CA LEU A 303 -19.91 2.64 -6.53
C LEU A 303 -19.31 4.03 -6.31
N VAL A 304 -18.59 4.20 -5.20
CA VAL A 304 -17.87 5.42 -4.88
C VAL A 304 -16.45 5.33 -5.44
N SER A 305 -16.20 6.06 -6.51
CA SER A 305 -14.87 6.25 -7.08
C SER A 305 -14.48 7.72 -7.07
N LYS A 306 -13.17 8.00 -7.04
CA LYS A 306 -12.60 9.35 -7.08
C LYS A 306 -11.50 9.41 -8.14
N LYS A 307 -11.69 10.25 -9.15
CA LYS A 307 -10.75 10.36 -10.27
C LYS A 307 -9.39 10.96 -9.90
N ASP A 308 -9.36 11.91 -8.96
CA ASP A 308 -8.11 12.45 -8.41
C ASP A 308 -7.35 11.42 -7.55
N GLU A 309 -8.03 10.42 -6.97
CA GLU A 309 -7.41 9.29 -6.26
C GLU A 309 -7.33 8.05 -7.20
N GLY A 310 -7.19 8.26 -8.51
CA GLY A 310 -6.86 7.23 -9.50
C GLY A 310 -7.94 6.20 -9.85
N ASN A 311 -9.21 6.54 -9.69
CA ASN A 311 -10.34 5.62 -9.89
C ASN A 311 -10.23 4.33 -9.04
N VAL A 312 -9.68 4.42 -7.84
CA VAL A 312 -9.73 3.29 -6.89
C VAL A 312 -11.19 3.05 -6.49
N VAL A 313 -11.65 1.80 -6.68
CA VAL A 313 -13.03 1.35 -6.44
C VAL A 313 -13.06 0.20 -5.43
N PHE A 314 -12.16 -0.76 -5.61
CA PHE A 314 -12.00 -1.93 -4.77
C PHE A 314 -10.67 -1.88 -4.02
N ARG A 315 -10.62 -2.59 -2.89
CA ARG A 315 -9.40 -2.94 -2.14
C ARG A 315 -9.45 -4.43 -1.83
N VAL A 316 -8.31 -5.08 -1.66
CA VAL A 316 -8.19 -6.54 -1.70
C VAL A 316 -7.83 -7.11 -0.32
N GLY A 317 -8.40 -8.25 0.06
CA GLY A 317 -8.05 -9.00 1.28
C GLY A 317 -9.00 -10.17 1.53
N ASP A 318 -8.50 -11.30 2.05
CA ASP A 318 -9.24 -12.55 2.30
C ASP A 318 -10.16 -12.43 3.54
N PHE A 319 -11.14 -11.51 3.52
CA PHE A 319 -11.98 -11.23 4.69
C PHE A 319 -12.81 -12.43 5.15
N SER A 320 -13.12 -13.37 4.25
CA SER A 320 -13.78 -14.65 4.52
C SER A 320 -12.85 -15.70 5.15
N LEU A 321 -11.53 -15.51 5.09
CA LEU A 321 -10.48 -16.44 5.52
C LEU A 321 -10.58 -17.82 4.83
N ASP A 322 -10.91 -17.88 3.55
CA ASP A 322 -11.06 -19.14 2.80
C ASP A 322 -9.85 -19.49 1.90
N GLY A 323 -8.94 -18.52 1.74
CA GLY A 323 -7.74 -18.58 0.91
C GLY A 323 -7.88 -17.87 -0.44
N TYR A 324 -9.04 -17.29 -0.78
CA TYR A 324 -9.25 -16.49 -1.98
C TYR A 324 -9.44 -15.01 -1.60
N PRO A 325 -8.62 -14.07 -2.09
CA PRO A 325 -8.76 -12.65 -1.76
C PRO A 325 -10.12 -12.08 -2.18
N ASP A 326 -10.87 -11.57 -1.20
CA ASP A 326 -12.13 -10.85 -1.39
C ASP A 326 -11.87 -9.38 -1.75
N LEU A 327 -12.94 -8.65 -2.10
CA LEU A 327 -12.88 -7.21 -2.33
C LEU A 327 -13.77 -6.43 -1.36
N ILE A 328 -13.33 -5.24 -0.94
CA ILE A 328 -14.18 -4.23 -0.29
C ILE A 328 -14.37 -3.01 -1.18
N ALA A 329 -15.61 -2.52 -1.26
CA ALA A 329 -15.98 -1.29 -1.96
C ALA A 329 -16.87 -0.39 -1.09
N LEU A 330 -16.96 0.88 -1.47
CA LEU A 330 -17.99 1.77 -0.97
C LEU A 330 -19.16 1.83 -1.97
N VAL A 331 -20.34 1.38 -1.54
CA VAL A 331 -21.59 1.47 -2.30
C VAL A 331 -22.38 2.69 -1.84
N ARG A 332 -22.88 3.46 -2.80
CA ARG A 332 -23.73 4.64 -2.61
C ARG A 332 -25.19 4.30 -2.87
N GLU A 333 -25.97 4.33 -1.80
CA GLU A 333 -27.43 4.40 -1.85
C GLU A 333 -27.87 5.80 -1.41
N LYS A 334 -28.60 5.90 -0.29
CA LYS A 334 -28.86 7.16 0.44
C LYS A 334 -27.62 7.63 1.21
N THR A 335 -26.83 6.68 1.72
CA THR A 335 -25.54 6.85 2.39
C THR A 335 -24.43 6.18 1.57
N GLN A 336 -23.17 6.35 1.99
CA GLN A 336 -22.02 5.62 1.45
C GLN A 336 -21.65 4.55 2.48
N ASN A 337 -21.77 3.26 2.11
CA ASN A 337 -21.62 2.13 3.02
C ASN A 337 -20.49 1.20 2.53
N PRO A 338 -19.64 0.65 3.43
CA PRO A 338 -18.71 -0.42 3.08
C PRO A 338 -19.50 -1.69 2.77
N MET A 339 -19.14 -2.35 1.67
CA MET A 339 -19.72 -3.60 1.20
C MET A 339 -18.58 -4.54 0.80
N ILE A 340 -18.70 -5.80 1.20
CA ILE A 340 -17.74 -6.87 0.89
C ILE A 340 -18.28 -7.70 -0.27
N LEU A 341 -17.38 -8.10 -1.16
CA LEU A 341 -17.63 -8.83 -2.38
C LEU A 341 -16.77 -10.10 -2.31
N GLU A 342 -17.41 -11.22 -2.01
CA GLU A 342 -16.75 -12.49 -1.70
C GLU A 342 -16.32 -13.21 -2.98
N ASN A 343 -15.12 -13.77 -2.98
CA ASN A 343 -14.48 -14.39 -4.15
C ASN A 343 -14.91 -15.86 -4.32
N VAL A 344 -16.15 -16.06 -4.78
CA VAL A 344 -16.80 -17.37 -4.82
C VAL A 344 -16.47 -18.19 -6.10
N PRO A 345 -16.50 -19.54 -6.04
CA PRO A 345 -16.32 -20.38 -7.23
C PRO A 345 -17.43 -20.13 -8.25
N CYS A 346 -17.09 -19.86 -9.51
CA CYS A 346 -18.11 -19.74 -10.55
C CYS A 346 -18.49 -21.14 -11.08
N THR A 347 -19.77 -21.48 -11.06
CA THR A 347 -20.29 -22.80 -11.52
C THR A 347 -21.21 -22.70 -12.74
N ASP A 348 -21.52 -21.48 -13.14
CA ASP A 348 -22.50 -21.06 -14.15
C ASP A 348 -21.91 -20.00 -15.12
N CYS A 349 -20.62 -19.67 -15.00
CA CYS A 349 -19.92 -18.75 -15.90
C CYS A 349 -19.92 -19.27 -17.34
N ILE A 350 -20.20 -18.37 -18.29
CA ILE A 350 -20.14 -18.62 -19.73
C ILE A 350 -18.69 -18.42 -20.25
N SER A 351 -17.88 -17.63 -19.54
CA SER A 351 -16.44 -17.49 -19.72
C SER A 351 -15.68 -18.66 -19.08
N ASN A 352 -14.41 -18.85 -19.47
CA ASN A 352 -13.48 -19.79 -18.81
C ASN A 352 -13.02 -19.32 -17.41
N ALA A 353 -13.83 -18.55 -16.68
CA ALA A 353 -13.47 -18.05 -15.34
C ALA A 353 -13.77 -19.09 -14.26
N SER A 354 -12.79 -19.35 -13.39
CA SER A 354 -12.87 -20.25 -12.22
C SER A 354 -13.63 -19.62 -11.03
N ARG A 355 -13.82 -18.30 -11.05
CA ARG A 355 -14.14 -17.42 -9.93
C ARG A 355 -15.09 -16.31 -10.35
N ARG A 356 -15.82 -15.73 -9.39
CA ARG A 356 -16.59 -14.48 -9.53
C ARG A 356 -16.64 -13.76 -8.18
N PHE A 357 -17.00 -12.48 -8.20
CA PHE A 357 -17.27 -11.73 -6.97
C PHE A 357 -18.78 -11.63 -6.69
N GLU A 358 -19.20 -11.82 -5.44
CA GLU A 358 -20.61 -11.80 -5.04
C GLU A 358 -20.84 -10.94 -3.79
N LEU A 359 -21.84 -10.06 -3.80
CA LEU A 359 -22.11 -9.14 -2.69
C LEU A 359 -22.52 -9.90 -1.42
N ARG A 360 -21.67 -9.85 -0.39
CA ARG A 360 -21.96 -10.37 0.95
C ARG A 360 -23.12 -9.60 1.57
N THR A 361 -24.27 -10.25 1.70
CA THR A 361 -25.49 -9.63 2.26
C THR A 361 -25.66 -9.83 3.77
N SER A 362 -24.94 -10.80 4.37
CA SER A 362 -25.05 -11.17 5.78
C SER A 362 -23.77 -11.86 6.30
N PRO A 363 -23.37 -11.68 7.57
CA PRO A 363 -23.78 -10.59 8.44
C PRO A 363 -23.37 -9.23 7.83
N ARG A 364 -24.09 -8.17 8.22
CA ARG A 364 -23.76 -6.80 7.79
C ARG A 364 -22.67 -6.22 8.69
N LEU A 365 -21.76 -5.44 8.10
CA LEU A 365 -20.79 -4.65 8.84
C LEU A 365 -21.51 -3.64 9.76
N ILE A 366 -21.25 -3.73 11.07
CA ILE A 366 -21.86 -2.86 12.09
C ILE A 366 -20.94 -1.65 12.30
N GLN A 367 -21.36 -0.49 11.79
CA GLN A 367 -20.59 0.75 11.88
C GLN A 367 -20.63 1.36 13.29
N PRO A 368 -19.54 2.02 13.74
CA PRO A 368 -19.56 2.87 14.92
C PRO A 368 -20.68 3.93 14.86
N ALA A 369 -21.12 4.43 16.02
CA ALA A 369 -22.22 5.40 16.10
C ALA A 369 -21.90 6.72 15.37
N ASP A 370 -20.71 7.28 15.60
CA ASP A 370 -20.25 8.53 14.97
C ASP A 370 -20.11 8.37 13.45
N VAL A 371 -19.54 7.25 12.99
CA VAL A 371 -19.47 6.87 11.57
C VAL A 371 -20.87 6.85 10.93
N SER A 372 -21.84 6.26 11.63
CA SER A 372 -23.23 6.12 11.16
C SER A 372 -23.99 7.46 11.06
N LEU A 373 -23.51 8.52 11.74
CA LEU A 373 -24.03 9.88 11.66
C LEU A 373 -23.31 10.75 10.63
N GLY A 374 -22.13 10.31 10.17
CA GLY A 374 -21.27 11.02 9.22
C GLY A 374 -21.46 10.59 7.77
N GLN A 375 -20.39 10.71 6.99
CA GLN A 375 -20.32 10.19 5.62
C GLN A 375 -18.93 9.60 5.32
N ILE A 376 -18.87 8.29 5.14
CA ILE A 376 -17.65 7.56 4.78
C ILE A 376 -17.13 8.02 3.40
N GLN A 377 -15.81 8.21 3.32
CA GLN A 377 -15.05 8.70 2.15
C GLN A 377 -14.02 7.67 1.64
N LEU A 378 -13.62 6.72 2.48
CA LEU A 378 -12.78 5.57 2.16
C LEU A 378 -13.16 4.43 3.11
N ALA A 379 -13.20 3.20 2.60
CA ALA A 379 -13.21 1.97 3.39
C ALA A 379 -12.15 1.02 2.84
N SER A 380 -11.46 0.33 3.73
CA SER A 380 -10.39 -0.62 3.44
C SER A 380 -10.39 -1.73 4.46
N PHE A 381 -9.93 -2.92 4.09
CA PHE A 381 -9.51 -3.90 5.07
C PHE A 381 -8.29 -3.39 5.85
N PHE A 382 -8.13 -3.86 7.08
CA PHE A 382 -7.00 -3.60 7.99
C PHE A 382 -6.99 -4.72 9.04
N ASP A 383 -5.82 -5.17 9.52
CA ASP A 383 -5.71 -6.13 10.63
C ASP A 383 -5.38 -5.34 11.92
N LEU A 384 -6.35 -5.16 12.83
CA LEU A 384 -6.05 -4.55 14.14
C LEU A 384 -5.53 -5.64 15.08
N LYS A 385 -4.50 -5.29 15.85
CA LYS A 385 -3.72 -6.19 16.72
C LYS A 385 -2.74 -7.10 15.99
N GLU A 386 -2.82 -7.24 14.66
CA GLU A 386 -2.13 -8.32 13.93
C GLU A 386 -2.56 -9.69 14.51
N ASP A 387 -3.84 -10.05 14.33
CA ASP A 387 -4.38 -11.34 14.80
C ASP A 387 -4.79 -12.31 13.69
N GLY A 388 -4.68 -11.89 12.43
CA GLY A 388 -5.09 -12.67 11.27
C GLY A 388 -6.54 -12.44 10.84
N THR A 389 -7.28 -11.55 11.48
CA THR A 389 -8.68 -11.25 11.14
C THR A 389 -8.84 -9.83 10.59
N LEU A 390 -9.14 -9.70 9.29
CA LEU A 390 -9.42 -8.39 8.71
C LEU A 390 -10.67 -7.74 9.33
N ASP A 391 -10.43 -6.58 9.93
CA ASP A 391 -11.36 -5.50 10.23
C ASP A 391 -11.60 -4.61 8.99
N VAL A 392 -12.35 -3.53 9.17
CA VAL A 392 -12.48 -2.47 8.16
C VAL A 392 -12.10 -1.10 8.73
N LEU A 393 -10.99 -0.55 8.26
CA LEU A 393 -10.59 0.86 8.44
C LEU A 393 -11.48 1.77 7.59
N LEU A 394 -11.93 2.87 8.18
CA LEU A 394 -12.79 3.88 7.56
C LEU A 394 -12.18 5.28 7.66
N GLU A 395 -12.04 6.00 6.54
CA GLU A 395 -12.03 7.46 6.59
C GLU A 395 -13.46 7.97 6.41
N TYR A 396 -13.89 8.91 7.24
CA TYR A 396 -15.21 9.54 7.11
C TYR A 396 -15.17 11.03 7.40
N LYS A 397 -16.18 11.74 6.90
CA LYS A 397 -16.54 13.06 7.40
C LYS A 397 -17.46 12.89 8.60
N ASP A 398 -17.09 13.47 9.72
CA ASP A 398 -17.92 13.52 10.92
C ASP A 398 -19.08 14.52 10.76
N VAL A 399 -19.96 14.60 11.76
CA VAL A 399 -21.10 15.52 11.82
C VAL A 399 -20.67 16.99 11.65
N ASP A 400 -19.48 17.37 12.16
CA ASP A 400 -18.89 18.70 12.02
C ASP A 400 -18.19 18.96 10.66
N GLN A 401 -18.22 17.99 9.74
CA GLN A 401 -17.51 17.95 8.46
C GLN A 401 -15.98 17.88 8.53
N SER A 402 -15.38 17.68 9.71
CA SER A 402 -13.98 17.29 9.83
C SER A 402 -13.76 15.87 9.29
N MET A 403 -12.54 15.57 8.84
CA MET A 403 -12.15 14.20 8.49
C MET A 403 -11.72 13.46 9.77
N ALA A 404 -12.14 12.20 9.90
CA ALA A 404 -11.73 11.31 10.96
C ALA A 404 -11.47 9.89 10.43
N VAL A 405 -10.72 9.10 11.21
CA VAL A 405 -10.45 7.68 10.97
C VAL A 405 -10.95 6.86 12.16
N ASP A 406 -11.64 5.76 11.88
CA ASP A 406 -12.21 4.81 12.86
C ASP A 406 -12.37 3.42 12.19
N PHE A 407 -12.78 2.39 12.95
CA PHE A 407 -12.74 0.99 12.51
C PHE A 407 -14.04 0.25 12.82
N ILE A 408 -14.49 -0.60 11.88
CA ILE A 408 -15.45 -1.68 12.16
C ILE A 408 -14.65 -2.89 12.63
N ARG A 409 -14.71 -3.17 13.92
CA ARG A 409 -14.06 -4.34 14.53
C ARG A 409 -14.86 -5.61 14.24
N CYS A 410 -14.17 -6.68 13.87
CA CYS A 410 -14.69 -7.92 13.32
C CYS A 410 -14.07 -9.11 14.07
N GLU A 411 -14.54 -9.35 15.30
CA GLU A 411 -14.04 -10.40 16.22
C GLU A 411 -13.99 -11.82 15.60
N ASP A 412 -13.09 -12.65 16.15
CA ASP A 412 -12.65 -13.98 15.71
C ASP A 412 -13.60 -14.75 14.78
N LYS A 413 -13.13 -14.97 13.54
CA LYS A 413 -13.82 -15.81 12.54
C LYS A 413 -13.48 -17.31 12.67
N GLY A 414 -12.47 -17.66 13.46
CA GLY A 414 -12.06 -19.03 13.80
C GLY A 414 -10.54 -19.26 13.76
N ASP A 415 -10.07 -20.36 14.34
CA ASP A 415 -8.64 -20.70 14.40
C ASP A 415 -8.04 -20.91 12.99
N THR A 416 -7.30 -19.96 12.45
CA THR A 416 -6.54 -20.12 11.19
C THR A 416 -5.07 -19.77 11.35
N THR A 417 -4.19 -20.77 11.38
CA THR A 417 -2.75 -20.54 11.36
C THR A 417 -2.25 -20.21 9.95
N PHE A 418 -1.74 -18.99 9.78
CA PHE A 418 -1.04 -18.52 8.59
C PHE A 418 0.49 -18.46 8.86
N LEU A 419 1.25 -18.09 7.82
CA LEU A 419 2.68 -17.81 7.92
C LEU A 419 2.98 -16.59 7.04
N LYS A 420 3.33 -15.46 7.66
CA LYS A 420 3.94 -14.32 6.97
C LYS A 420 5.42 -14.63 6.73
N VAL A 421 5.90 -14.32 5.54
CA VAL A 421 7.33 -14.36 5.20
C VAL A 421 7.70 -13.01 4.61
N GLN A 422 8.04 -12.05 5.47
CA GLN A 422 8.73 -10.84 5.03
C GLN A 422 10.17 -11.21 4.70
N VAL A 423 10.57 -10.98 3.44
CA VAL A 423 11.93 -11.24 2.96
C VAL A 423 12.76 -9.98 3.15
N PHE A 424 13.64 -9.99 4.16
CA PHE A 424 14.49 -8.86 4.51
C PHE A 424 15.87 -8.99 3.84
N SER A 425 16.19 -8.05 2.95
CA SER A 425 17.46 -7.95 2.20
C SER A 425 18.61 -7.41 3.07
N SER A 426 18.94 -8.11 4.16
CA SER A 426 19.98 -7.64 5.10
C SER A 426 21.40 -7.81 4.55
N SER A 427 22.06 -6.70 4.20
CA SER A 427 23.52 -6.65 4.09
C SER A 427 24.14 -6.31 5.45
N CYS A 428 24.61 -7.31 6.19
CA CYS A 428 25.33 -7.09 7.45
C CYS A 428 26.79 -6.73 7.18
N ASP A 429 27.15 -5.45 7.35
CA ASP A 429 28.55 -5.01 7.43
C ASP A 429 29.10 -5.12 8.88
N GLN A 430 30.40 -4.89 9.05
CA GLN A 430 31.33 -5.55 9.98
C GLN A 430 31.06 -5.52 11.51
N PHE A 431 29.95 -4.97 12.00
CA PHE A 431 29.67 -4.77 13.44
C PHE A 431 28.27 -5.22 13.91
N CYS A 432 27.73 -6.30 13.35
CA CYS A 432 26.50 -6.95 13.87
C CYS A 432 26.69 -7.54 15.28
N GLY A 433 26.48 -6.71 16.31
CA GLY A 433 26.61 -7.04 17.73
C GLY A 433 25.48 -7.91 18.29
N SER A 434 25.81 -8.86 19.16
CA SER A 434 24.88 -9.91 19.60
C SER A 434 23.92 -9.50 20.73
N THR A 435 22.73 -8.99 20.39
CA THR A 435 21.45 -9.28 21.11
C THR A 435 20.26 -8.73 20.33
N LYS A 436 19.38 -9.62 19.85
CA LYS A 436 18.28 -9.36 18.89
C LYS A 436 18.73 -8.63 17.61
N THR A 437 18.81 -9.37 16.51
CA THR A 437 18.92 -8.78 15.17
C THR A 437 17.73 -7.84 14.98
N LYS A 438 17.98 -6.53 14.81
CA LYS A 438 16.94 -5.58 14.43
C LYS A 438 16.72 -5.69 12.93
N ILE A 439 15.48 -5.58 12.52
CA ILE A 439 15.04 -5.83 11.16
C ILE A 439 14.50 -4.51 10.59
N GLY A 440 14.82 -4.21 9.33
CA GLY A 440 14.39 -3.00 8.63
C GLY A 440 13.10 -3.20 7.84
N THR A 441 12.34 -2.13 7.68
CA THR A 441 11.05 -2.14 6.99
C THR A 441 11.27 -1.97 5.48
N PRO A 442 11.03 -3.01 4.64
CA PRO A 442 11.37 -2.96 3.22
C PRO A 442 10.46 -1.99 2.44
N PRO A 443 10.92 -1.44 1.28
CA PRO A 443 10.16 -0.50 0.45
C PRO A 443 8.77 -1.00 0.03
N PHE A 444 8.62 -2.32 -0.17
CA PHE A 444 7.35 -2.95 -0.49
C PHE A 444 7.16 -4.27 0.26
N HIS A 445 5.90 -4.57 0.55
CA HIS A 445 5.48 -5.85 1.12
C HIS A 445 5.15 -6.84 0.01
N TYR A 446 6.05 -7.81 -0.20
CA TYR A 446 5.63 -9.12 -0.68
C TYR A 446 5.18 -9.94 0.51
N LEU A 447 3.93 -10.41 0.48
CA LEU A 447 3.43 -11.41 1.41
C LEU A 447 3.12 -12.68 0.62
N LEU A 448 3.89 -13.73 0.87
CA LEU A 448 3.57 -15.09 0.47
C LEU A 448 2.70 -15.71 1.57
N PHE A 449 1.38 -15.70 1.38
CA PHE A 449 0.47 -16.39 2.28
C PHE A 449 0.56 -17.89 2.02
N ARG A 450 0.65 -18.69 3.10
CA ARG A 450 0.42 -20.13 3.05
C ARG A 450 -0.56 -20.53 4.14
N LYS A 451 -1.78 -20.89 3.74
CA LYS A 451 -2.82 -21.37 4.65
C LYS A 451 -2.85 -22.89 4.68
N PHE A 452 -2.88 -23.47 5.87
CA PHE A 452 -3.23 -24.87 6.08
C PHE A 452 -4.69 -24.95 6.55
N ASN A 453 -5.59 -25.49 5.72
CA ASN A 453 -6.94 -25.83 6.15
C ASN A 453 -6.93 -27.19 6.88
N ASP A 454 -7.93 -27.46 7.75
CA ASP A 454 -8.09 -28.72 8.51
C ASP A 454 -8.02 -29.99 7.64
N ASN A 455 -8.38 -29.89 6.36
CA ASN A 455 -8.27 -30.96 5.36
C ASN A 455 -6.82 -31.25 4.90
N SER A 456 -5.80 -30.69 5.58
CA SER A 456 -4.35 -30.91 5.38
C SER A 456 -3.73 -30.53 4.04
N ASN A 457 -4.51 -30.05 3.06
CA ASN A 457 -4.00 -29.46 1.82
C ASN A 457 -3.62 -27.98 2.05
N PRO A 458 -2.34 -27.60 1.88
CA PRO A 458 -1.94 -26.20 1.93
C PRO A 458 -2.42 -25.46 0.67
N ARG A 459 -2.78 -24.18 0.86
CA ARG A 459 -3.07 -23.22 -0.21
C ARG A 459 -2.07 -22.08 -0.14
N THR A 460 -1.73 -21.51 -1.29
CA THR A 460 -0.87 -20.33 -1.38
C THR A 460 -1.72 -19.17 -1.88
N SER A 461 -1.44 -17.96 -1.40
CA SER A 461 -1.98 -16.73 -1.97
C SER A 461 -0.92 -15.62 -1.85
N ARG A 462 -1.07 -14.54 -2.62
CA ARG A 462 -0.17 -13.38 -2.66
C ARG A 462 -0.97 -12.13 -3.05
N ALA A 463 -0.40 -10.95 -2.83
CA ALA A 463 -0.85 -9.68 -3.42
C ALA A 463 0.26 -8.62 -3.37
N VAL A 464 0.06 -7.46 -4.03
CA VAL A 464 1.00 -6.30 -3.98
C VAL A 464 0.30 -4.95 -3.79
N TYR A 465 0.87 -4.13 -2.89
CA TYR A 465 0.16 -3.02 -2.22
C TYR A 465 0.78 -1.63 -2.47
N ASN A 466 -0.09 -0.61 -2.49
CA ASN A 466 0.25 0.81 -2.43
C ASN A 466 -0.91 1.56 -1.75
N LYS A 467 -0.63 2.63 -1.00
CA LYS A 467 -1.63 3.41 -0.24
C LYS A 467 -2.81 3.92 -1.06
N SER A 468 -2.63 4.15 -2.36
CA SER A 468 -3.71 4.50 -3.29
C SER A 468 -4.69 3.33 -3.51
N ALA A 469 -4.23 2.11 -3.83
CA ALA A 469 -5.07 0.89 -3.80
C ALA A 469 -5.51 0.49 -2.38
N SER A 470 -4.75 0.93 -1.37
CA SER A 470 -4.84 0.82 0.08
C SER A 470 -4.97 -0.58 0.72
N LEU A 471 -4.05 -0.77 1.66
CA LEU A 471 -4.12 -1.51 2.91
C LEU A 471 -4.30 -3.04 2.96
N PHE A 472 -3.68 -3.56 4.01
CA PHE A 472 -2.77 -4.69 4.00
C PHE A 472 -2.41 -5.00 5.45
N TYR A 473 -2.63 -6.24 5.92
CA TYR A 473 -1.68 -7.05 6.70
C TYR A 473 -2.33 -8.41 7.06
N TYR A 474 -1.51 -9.30 7.63
CA TYR A 474 -1.84 -10.55 8.34
C TYR A 474 -0.54 -11.06 8.97
N ASP A 475 -0.31 -10.88 10.29
CA ASP A 475 0.77 -11.55 11.03
C ASP A 475 0.37 -11.99 12.46
N LEU A 476 1.34 -12.57 13.20
CA LEU A 476 1.27 -13.24 14.51
C LEU A 476 1.60 -12.36 15.73
#